data_AF-A0A060Z5L4-F1
#
_entry.id   AF-A0A060Z5L4-F1
#
_cell.length_a   1.000
_cell.length_b   1.000
_cell.length_c   1.000
_cell.angle_alpha   90.00
_cell.angle_beta   90.00
_cell.angle_gamma   90.00
#
_symmetry.space_group_name_H-M   'P 1'
#
loop_
_entity.id
_entity.type
_entity.pdbx_description
1 polymer ?
#
loop_
_entity_poly.entity_id
_entity_poly.type
_entity_poly.pdbx_seq_one_letter_code
_entity_poly.pdbx_strand_id
1 'polypeptide(L)' 'STMAKTRELCKDISDKIVDLHKAGMGYRTIGKQLGEKVTTVGTIIRKWKKFKMTVNHPRSGAPCKISPRGASKIMRKVRG' A
#
# COMPACT_ATOMS: atom_id res chain seq x y z
N SER A 1 -16.61 22.18 -3.50
CA SER A 1 -15.95 21.11 -4.26
C SER A 1 -16.01 19.83 -3.45
N THR A 2 -16.93 18.93 -3.79
CA THR A 2 -17.17 17.65 -3.10
C THR A 2 -15.99 16.71 -3.32
N MET A 3 -15.18 16.51 -2.28
CA MET A 3 -14.04 15.60 -2.32
C MET A 3 -14.54 14.15 -2.43
N ALA A 4 -14.37 13.56 -3.61
CA ALA A 4 -14.61 12.15 -3.85
C ALA A 4 -13.74 11.34 -2.89
N LYS A 5 -14.36 10.65 -1.93
CA LYS A 5 -13.70 9.80 -0.93
C LYS A 5 -13.26 8.50 -1.61
N THR A 6 -12.23 8.57 -2.45
CA THR A 6 -11.59 7.42 -3.07
C THR A 6 -10.77 6.66 -2.05
N ARG A 7 -11.39 5.62 -1.46
CA ARG A 7 -10.94 4.21 -1.27
C ARG A 7 -9.50 3.87 -0.87
N GLU A 8 -8.67 4.84 -0.53
CA GLU A 8 -7.41 4.65 0.17
C GLU A 8 -7.67 5.07 1.62
N LEU A 9 -7.39 4.19 2.58
CA LEU A 9 -7.18 4.61 3.96
C LEU A 9 -6.20 5.79 3.88
N CYS A 10 -6.69 7.01 4.17
CA CYS A 10 -5.92 8.23 3.98
C CYS A 10 -4.53 8.00 4.56
N LYS A 11 -3.48 8.30 3.79
CA LYS A 11 -2.09 8.06 4.19
C LYS A 11 -1.83 8.52 5.63
N ASP A 12 -2.44 9.65 5.99
CA ASP A 12 -2.49 10.24 7.33
C ASP A 12 -2.99 9.30 8.44
N ILE A 13 -4.01 8.48 8.19
CA ILE A 13 -4.54 7.51 9.18
C ILE A 13 -3.51 6.38 9.38
N SER A 14 -2.89 5.91 8.30
CA SER A 14 -1.88 4.85 8.38
C SER A 14 -0.62 5.33 9.10
N ASP A 15 -0.17 6.57 8.82
CA ASP A 15 0.96 7.20 9.50
C ASP A 15 0.68 7.38 10.99
N LYS A 16 -0.50 7.94 11.35
CA LYS A 16 -0.93 8.06 12.75
C LYS A 16 -0.96 6.71 13.47
N ILE A 17 -1.47 5.65 12.85
CA ILE A 17 -1.46 4.30 13.45
C ILE A 17 -0.03 3.85 13.76
N VAL A 18 0.92 4.08 12.86
CA VAL A 18 2.32 3.71 13.06
C VAL A 18 2.96 4.51 14.19
N ASP A 19 2.69 5.81 14.28
CA ASP A 19 3.26 6.66 15.33
C ASP A 19 2.70 6.32 16.71
N LEU A 20 1.40 6.08 16.82
CA LEU A 20 0.78 5.61 18.06
C LEU A 20 1.30 4.22 18.46
N HIS A 21 1.60 3.35 17.49
CA HIS A 21 2.22 2.05 17.77
C HIS A 21 3.68 2.18 18.24
N LYS A 22 4.47 3.09 17.65
CA LYS A 22 5.83 3.40 18.12
C LYS A 22 5.83 3.98 19.54
N ALA A 23 4.79 4.73 19.91
CA ALA A 23 4.56 5.21 21.27
C ALA A 23 4.16 4.09 22.26
N GLY A 24 4.09 2.83 21.82
CA GLY A 24 3.82 1.68 22.68
C GLY A 24 2.33 1.42 22.94
N MET A 25 1.42 2.09 22.22
CA MET A 25 0.00 1.85 22.42
C MET A 25 -0.48 0.52 21.84
N GLY A 26 -1.41 -0.12 22.55
CA GLY A 26 -2.02 -1.38 22.13
C GLY A 26 -3.01 -1.21 20.98
N TYR A 27 -3.20 -2.28 20.20
CA TYR A 27 -4.06 -2.28 19.00
C TYR A 27 -5.51 -1.83 19.27
N ARG A 28 -6.11 -2.23 20.40
CA ARG A 28 -7.48 -1.83 20.79
C ARG A 28 -7.59 -0.33 21.10
N THR A 29 -6.58 0.23 21.76
CA THR A 29 -6.55 1.65 22.12
C THR A 29 -6.43 2.53 20.88
N ILE A 30 -5.53 2.16 19.97
CA ILE A 30 -5.34 2.83 18.67
C ILE A 30 -6.63 2.80 17.85
N GLY A 31 -7.28 1.64 17.77
CA GLY A 31 -8.56 1.49 17.06
C GLY A 31 -9.67 2.39 17.64
N LYS A 32 -9.80 2.45 18.96
CA LYS A 32 -10.77 3.35 19.62
C LYS A 32 -10.48 4.82 19.37
N GLN A 33 -9.22 5.24 19.47
CA GLN A 33 -8.82 6.64 19.30
C GLN A 33 -9.04 7.14 17.87
N LEU A 34 -8.83 6.28 16.87
CA LEU A 34 -8.98 6.65 15.46
C LEU A 34 -10.34 6.27 14.87
N GLY A 35 -11.21 5.60 15.64
CA GLY A 35 -12.48 5.06 15.15
C GLY A 35 -12.32 3.93 14.12
N GLU A 36 -11.15 3.29 14.10
CA GLU A 36 -10.80 2.26 13.13
C GLU A 36 -10.97 0.85 13.70
N LYS A 37 -11.26 -0.10 12.81
CA LYS A 37 -11.33 -1.52 13.20
C LYS A 37 -9.95 -2.00 13.64
N VAL A 38 -9.90 -2.75 14.75
CA VAL A 38 -8.65 -3.33 15.28
C VAL A 38 -7.94 -4.21 14.23
N THR A 39 -8.71 -4.87 13.36
CA THR A 39 -8.18 -5.65 12.23
C THR A 39 -7.42 -4.78 11.22
N THR A 40 -7.93 -3.58 10.92
CA THR A 40 -7.27 -2.61 10.04
C THR A 40 -5.95 -2.14 10.65
N VAL A 41 -5.97 -1.78 11.94
CA VAL A 41 -4.78 -1.39 12.71
C VAL A 41 -3.70 -2.48 12.66
N GLY A 42 -4.08 -3.74 12.91
CA GLY A 42 -3.16 -4.89 12.82
C GLY A 42 -2.61 -5.12 11.42
N THR A 43 -3.43 -4.93 10.38
CA THR A 43 -3.02 -5.09 8.98
C THR A 43 -1.98 -4.03 8.59
N ILE A 44 -2.19 -2.78 9.01
CA ILE A 44 -1.27 -1.67 8.76
C ILE A 44 0.06 -1.89 9.47
N ILE A 45 0.04 -2.24 10.76
CA ILE A 45 1.26 -2.51 11.53
C ILE A 45 2.05 -3.70 10.96
N ARG A 46 1.35 -4.77 10.53
CA ARG A 46 2.00 -5.92 9.89
C ARG A 46 2.65 -5.53 8.56
N LYS A 47 1.98 -4.74 7.73
CA LYS A 47 2.56 -4.19 6.48
C LYS A 47 3.77 -3.31 6.78
N TRP A 48 3.67 -2.40 7.75
CA TRP A 48 4.78 -1.53 8.16
C TRP A 48 5.99 -2.32 8.66
N LYS A 49 5.78 -3.36 9.48
CA LYS A 49 6.87 -4.23 9.94
C LYS A 49 7.61 -4.91 8.77
N LYS A 50 6.88 -5.33 7.73
CA LYS A 50 7.44 -6.04 6.57
C LYS A 50 8.12 -5.11 5.55
N PHE A 51 7.49 -4.00 5.20
CA PHE A 51 7.91 -3.16 4.08
C PHE A 51 8.46 -1.79 4.51
N LYS A 52 8.32 -1.41 5.79
CA LYS A 52 8.64 -0.07 6.33
C LYS A 52 7.93 1.08 5.61
N MET A 53 6.87 0.79 4.88
CA MET A 53 6.06 1.76 4.15
C MET A 53 4.67 1.86 4.76
N THR A 54 4.13 3.08 4.80
CA THR A 54 2.76 3.40 5.22
C THR A 54 1.83 3.65 4.02
N VAL A 55 2.41 3.83 2.83
CA VAL A 55 1.66 3.88 1.56
C VAL A 55 1.34 2.49 1.03
N ASN A 56 0.23 2.37 0.31
CA ASN A 56 -0.04 1.17 -0.47
C ASN A 56 1.05 1.00 -1.53
N HIS A 57 1.78 -0.11 -1.45
CA HIS A 57 2.72 -0.48 -2.49
C HIS A 57 1.96 -0.64 -3.82
N PRO A 58 2.48 -0.11 -4.94
CA PRO A 58 1.87 -0.36 -6.24
C PRO A 58 1.74 -1.86 -6.43
N ARG A 59 0.56 -2.32 -6.86
CA ARG A 59 0.38 -3.75 -7.16
C ARG A 59 1.43 -4.12 -8.20
N SER A 60 2.16 -5.21 -7.99
CA SER A 60 3.21 -5.67 -8.90
C SER A 60 2.69 -5.99 -10.31
N GLY A 61 1.36 -5.96 -10.51
CA GLY A 61 0.71 -6.28 -11.77
C GLY A 61 0.88 -7.75 -12.14
N ALA A 62 0.24 -8.14 -13.24
CA ALA A 62 0.61 -9.38 -13.90
C ALA A 62 1.93 -9.15 -14.65
N PRO A 63 2.89 -10.09 -14.60
CA PRO A 63 4.06 -10.03 -15.47
C PRO A 63 3.64 -9.89 -16.93
N CYS A 64 4.34 -9.06 -17.71
CA CYS A 64 4.06 -8.91 -19.12
C CYS A 64 4.24 -10.26 -19.84
N LYS A 65 3.29 -10.62 -20.71
CA LYS A 65 3.34 -11.86 -21.51
C LYS A 65 4.59 -11.93 -22.41
N ILE A 66 5.08 -10.77 -22.85
CA ILE A 66 6.25 -10.64 -23.70
C ILE A 66 7.42 -10.17 -22.85
N SER A 67 8.50 -10.96 -22.83
CA SER A 67 9.75 -10.53 -22.20
C SER A 67 10.38 -9.37 -22.97
N PRO A 68 11.23 -8.52 -22.34
CA PRO A 68 11.95 -7.46 -23.04
C PRO A 68 12.68 -7.97 -24.29
N ARG A 69 13.29 -9.16 -24.20
CA ARG A 69 13.94 -9.82 -25.36
C ARG A 69 12.96 -10.18 -26.47
N GLY A 70 11.77 -10.67 -26.13
CA GLY A 70 10.70 -10.95 -27.08
C GLY A 70 10.26 -9.68 -27.81
N ALA A 71 10.07 -8.58 -27.08
CA ALA A 71 9.73 -7.28 -27.65
C ALA A 71 10.83 -6.77 -28.59
N SER A 72 12.11 -6.89 -28.20
CA SER A 72 13.24 -6.51 -29.07
C SER A 72 13.28 -7.32 -30.38
N LYS A 73 12.99 -8.63 -30.35
CA LYS A 73 12.90 -9.43 -31.59
C LYS A 73 11.77 -8.95 -32.50
N ILE A 74 10.61 -8.63 -31.94
CA ILE A 74 9.46 -8.12 -32.69
C ILE A 74 9.83 -6.79 -33.36
N MET A 75 10.39 -5.84 -32.59
CA MET A 75 10.80 -4.53 -33.13
C MET A 75 11.83 -4.64 -34.25
N ARG A 76 12.79 -5.58 -34.15
CA ARG A 76 13.79 -5.82 -35.18
C ARG A 76 13.17 -6.34 -36.48
N LYS A 77 12.10 -7.13 -36.40
CA LYS A 77 11.38 -7.65 -37.58
C LYS A 77 10.49 -6.60 -38.25
N VAL A 78 9.97 -5.64 -37.48
CA VAL A 78 9.10 -4.56 -38.00
C VAL A 78 9.90 -3.46 -38.69
N ARG A 79 11.12 -3.19 -38.22
CA ARG A 79 11.98 -2.13 -38.76
C ARG A 79 12.97 -2.61 -39.84
N GLY A 80 13.06 -3.93 -40.02
CA GLY A 80 13.90 -4.57 -41.05
C GLY A 80 13.12 -4.87 -42.31
#